data_AF-A0A212D6R2-F1
#
_entry.id   AF-A0A212D6R2-F1
#
_cell.length_a   1.000
_cell.length_b   1.000
_cell.length_c   1.000
_cell.angle_alpha   90.00
_cell.angle_beta   90.00
_cell.angle_gamma   90.00
#
_symmetry.space_group_name_H-M   'P 1'
#
loop_
_entity.id
_entity.type
_entity.pdbx_description
1 polymer ?
#
loop_
_entity_poly.entity_id
_entity_poly.type
_entity_poly.pdbx_seq_one_letter_code
_entity_poly.pdbx_strand_id
1 'polypeptide(L)'
;MNNSDAGPWGELTGFGGATSHWCYQIQLKPSNYTCLGPDEWEGSCQNNRQSPVNIVTAKTQLDPNLGRFSFSGYDRKHQWVVENNGHTDMNTTMKSSISLFDLLPEEDSLRHYFRYLGSLTTPTCDEKVVWTVFQEPIQLHRDQILAFSQKLFYDQEQSVNMTDNVRPVQSLGQRQVFRSRAPGPLLSQPLPTLLAPALACLTVGFLR
;
A
#
# COMPACT_ATOMS: atom_id res chain seq x y z
N MET A 1 13.15 -30.35 -15.84
CA MET A 1 13.06 -31.18 -14.63
C MET A 1 14.44 -31.10 -13.99
N ASN A 2 14.75 -30.31 -12.97
CA ASN A 2 13.97 -29.54 -12.00
C ASN A 2 14.72 -28.22 -11.76
N ASN A 3 14.02 -27.08 -11.84
CA ASN A 3 14.49 -25.81 -11.29
C ASN A 3 13.71 -25.61 -9.99
N SER A 4 14.30 -26.04 -8.87
CA SER A 4 13.84 -25.63 -7.54
C SER A 4 14.55 -24.32 -7.24
N ASP A 5 14.03 -23.24 -7.81
CA ASP A 5 14.45 -21.89 -7.45
C ASP A 5 13.99 -21.61 -6.02
N ALA A 6 14.94 -21.14 -5.21
CA ALA A 6 14.82 -20.86 -3.79
C ALA A 6 13.63 -19.92 -3.47
N GLY A 7 12.98 -20.18 -2.33
CA GLY A 7 12.04 -19.23 -1.73
C GLY A 7 12.70 -17.86 -1.45
N PRO A 8 11.92 -16.78 -1.28
CA PRO A 8 12.40 -15.40 -1.33
C PRO A 8 13.24 -14.94 -0.11
N TRP A 9 13.67 -15.85 0.74
CA TRP A 9 14.47 -15.55 1.93
C TRP A 9 15.89 -16.02 1.68
N GLY A 10 16.77 -15.06 1.38
CA GLY A 10 18.18 -15.32 1.07
C GLY A 10 18.87 -16.09 2.19
N GLU A 11 19.32 -17.30 1.85
CA GLU A 11 20.23 -18.09 2.66
C GLU A 11 21.59 -17.38 2.70
N LEU A 12 21.93 -16.73 3.81
CA LEU A 12 23.29 -16.27 4.05
C LEU A 12 24.13 -17.50 4.45
N THR A 13 24.72 -18.15 3.46
CA THR A 13 25.66 -19.26 3.69
C THR A 13 26.99 -18.73 4.24
N GLY A 14 27.33 -19.13 5.47
CA GLY A 14 28.64 -18.85 6.05
C GLY A 14 28.79 -19.24 7.53
N PHE A 15 29.21 -20.49 7.78
CA PHE A 15 29.83 -20.99 9.02
C PHE A 15 29.01 -20.94 10.34
N GLY A 16 28.45 -22.10 10.72
CA GLY A 16 28.64 -22.67 12.07
C GLY A 16 28.12 -21.93 13.32
N GLY A 17 27.14 -21.04 13.21
CA GLY A 17 26.39 -20.47 14.33
C GLY A 17 24.91 -20.43 14.00
N ALA A 18 24.02 -20.73 14.95
CA ALA A 18 22.58 -20.62 14.75
C ALA A 18 22.24 -19.18 14.33
N THR A 19 21.88 -18.95 13.07
CA THR A 19 21.47 -17.64 12.57
C THR A 19 20.10 -17.33 13.17
N SER A 20 20.03 -16.40 14.10
CA SER A 20 18.77 -15.95 14.69
C SER A 20 17.89 -15.30 13.62
N HIS A 21 16.81 -15.97 13.24
CA HIS A 21 15.78 -15.45 12.34
C HIS A 21 15.12 -14.19 12.95
N TRP A 22 14.68 -13.22 12.15
CA TRP A 22 14.01 -12.02 12.66
C TRP A 22 12.55 -12.29 13.03
N CYS A 23 11.97 -11.51 13.94
CA CYS A 23 10.55 -11.61 14.29
C CYS A 23 9.98 -10.27 14.75
N TYR A 24 8.65 -10.19 14.86
CA TYR A 24 7.97 -9.05 15.50
C TYR A 24 7.94 -9.19 17.02
N GLN A 25 7.66 -8.09 17.72
CA GLN A 25 7.64 -8.03 19.18
C GLN A 25 6.76 -9.11 19.83
N ILE A 26 5.60 -9.39 19.24
CA ILE A 26 4.62 -10.37 19.75
C ILE A 26 5.12 -11.82 19.70
N GLN A 27 6.10 -12.11 18.84
CA GLN A 27 6.66 -13.46 18.66
C GLN A 27 7.83 -13.74 19.60
N LEU A 28 8.32 -12.74 20.34
CA LEU A 28 9.42 -12.90 21.29
C LEU A 28 8.98 -13.82 22.44
N LYS A 29 9.54 -15.03 22.49
CA LYS A 29 9.29 -16.00 23.57
C LYS A 29 10.36 -15.87 24.66
N PRO A 30 10.00 -15.97 25.96
CA PRO A 30 10.97 -15.91 27.06
C PRO A 30 11.99 -17.06 27.09
N SER A 31 11.81 -18.13 26.31
CA SER A 31 12.60 -19.36 26.37
C SER A 31 13.24 -19.76 25.02
N ASN A 32 14.57 -19.74 25.03
CA ASN A 32 15.60 -20.42 24.22
C ASN A 32 15.53 -20.47 22.67
N TYR A 33 14.49 -19.93 22.02
CA TYR A 33 14.51 -19.60 20.60
C TYR A 33 14.56 -18.08 20.45
N THR A 34 15.76 -17.50 20.42
CA THR A 34 15.93 -16.05 20.23
C THR A 34 15.83 -15.73 18.74
N CYS A 35 14.63 -15.32 18.32
CA CYS A 35 14.47 -14.54 17.11
C CYS A 35 14.83 -13.07 17.40
N LEU A 36 15.36 -12.36 16.41
CA LEU A 36 15.74 -10.96 16.56
C LEU A 36 14.49 -10.08 16.48
N GLY A 37 14.17 -9.40 17.58
CA GLY A 37 13.07 -8.44 17.63
C GLY A 37 13.38 -7.17 16.84
N PRO A 38 12.40 -6.28 16.60
CA PRO A 38 12.57 -5.08 15.78
C PRO A 38 13.72 -4.15 16.19
N ASP A 39 14.05 -4.10 17.47
CA ASP A 39 15.16 -3.30 18.01
C ASP A 39 16.54 -3.89 17.69
N GLU A 40 16.59 -5.20 17.40
CA GLU A 40 17.81 -5.98 17.12
C GLU A 40 17.88 -6.44 15.65
N TRP A 41 16.96 -6.00 14.80
CA TRP A 41 16.98 -6.36 13.38
C TRP A 41 18.30 -5.93 12.72
N GLU A 42 18.91 -6.89 12.03
CA GLU A 42 20.17 -6.73 11.31
C GLU A 42 20.00 -6.02 9.95
N GLY A 43 21.12 -5.81 9.24
CA GLY A 43 21.13 -5.18 7.92
C GLY A 43 21.06 -3.66 8.01
N SER A 44 20.23 -3.04 7.17
CA SER A 44 20.07 -1.58 7.10
C SER A 44 19.03 -1.04 8.10
N CYS A 45 18.50 -1.88 9.00
CA CYS A 45 17.37 -1.52 9.85
C CYS A 45 17.66 -0.39 10.84
N GLN A 46 18.94 -0.11 11.12
CA GLN A 46 19.41 0.96 12.02
C GLN A 46 19.81 2.25 11.28
N ASN A 47 19.56 2.33 9.97
CA ASN A 47 19.88 3.52 9.18
C ASN A 47 18.88 4.67 9.42
N ASN A 48 19.11 5.82 8.76
CA ASN A 48 18.46 7.08 9.10
C ASN A 48 17.20 7.41 8.27
N ARG A 49 16.85 6.61 7.26
CA ARG A 49 15.72 6.84 6.33
C ARG A 49 14.75 5.67 6.33
N GLN A 50 14.48 5.14 7.52
CA GLN A 50 13.65 3.96 7.73
C GLN A 50 12.14 4.23 7.61
N SER A 51 11.39 3.18 7.33
CA SER A 51 9.92 3.15 7.29
C SER A 51 9.38 2.13 8.30
N PRO A 52 8.14 2.28 8.80
CA PRO A 52 7.14 3.31 8.47
C PRO A 52 7.40 4.63 9.20
N VAL A 53 6.80 5.74 8.73
CA VAL A 53 6.86 7.06 9.39
C VAL A 53 5.45 7.58 9.68
N ASN A 54 5.32 8.41 10.71
CA ASN A 54 4.09 9.17 10.93
C ASN A 54 4.01 10.36 9.96
N ILE A 55 2.92 10.46 9.18
CA ILE A 55 2.69 11.54 8.22
C ILE A 55 1.86 12.64 8.88
N VAL A 56 2.51 13.75 9.23
CA VAL A 56 1.82 14.95 9.70
C VAL A 56 1.30 15.73 8.50
N THR A 57 0.05 15.49 8.11
CA THR A 57 -0.58 16.02 6.88
C THR A 57 -0.43 17.54 6.72
N ALA A 58 -0.56 18.30 7.80
CA ALA A 58 -0.41 19.76 7.79
C ALA A 58 1.00 20.25 7.42
N LYS A 59 2.04 19.41 7.60
CA LYS A 59 3.44 19.72 7.28
C LYS A 59 3.86 19.19 5.90
N THR A 60 2.97 18.51 5.19
CA THR A 60 3.26 17.96 3.86
C THR A 60 3.32 19.05 2.81
N GLN A 61 4.29 18.93 1.89
CA GLN A 61 4.46 19.89 0.81
C GLN A 61 3.70 19.42 -0.42
N LEU A 62 3.01 20.34 -1.10
CA LEU A 62 2.37 20.03 -2.37
C LEU A 62 3.46 19.85 -3.44
N ASP A 63 3.46 18.71 -4.13
CA ASP A 63 4.28 18.51 -5.32
C ASP A 63 3.37 18.42 -6.55
N PRO A 64 3.42 19.42 -7.47
CA PRO A 64 2.56 19.43 -8.65
C PRO A 64 2.88 18.32 -9.66
N ASN A 65 4.04 17.66 -9.55
CA ASN A 65 4.43 16.55 -10.43
C ASN A 65 3.83 15.21 -10.00
N LEU A 66 3.23 15.15 -8.80
CA LEU A 66 2.51 13.97 -8.32
C LEU A 66 1.11 13.92 -8.93
N GLY A 67 1.05 13.43 -10.17
CA GLY A 67 -0.17 13.24 -10.95
C GLY A 67 -0.96 11.98 -10.57
N ARG A 68 -1.99 11.68 -11.36
CA ARG A 68 -2.80 10.47 -11.18
C ARG A 68 -1.98 9.22 -11.51
N PHE A 69 -2.25 8.14 -10.79
CA PHE A 69 -1.75 6.81 -11.17
C PHE A 69 -2.46 6.34 -12.45
N SER A 70 -1.72 5.58 -13.27
CA SER A 70 -2.26 4.80 -14.37
C SER A 70 -2.02 3.33 -14.04
N PHE A 71 -3.10 2.59 -13.85
CA PHE A 71 -3.05 1.17 -13.50
C PHE A 71 -3.18 0.34 -14.77
N SER A 72 -2.23 -0.56 -15.01
CA SER A 72 -2.28 -1.47 -16.16
C SER A 72 -2.48 -2.90 -15.69
N GLY A 73 -3.52 -3.57 -16.20
CA GLY A 73 -3.83 -4.97 -15.89
C GLY A 73 -4.53 -5.21 -14.55
N TYR A 74 -4.85 -4.16 -13.79
CA TYR A 74 -5.54 -4.25 -12.50
C TYR A 74 -7.01 -4.69 -12.62
N ASP A 75 -7.57 -4.55 -13.82
CA ASP A 75 -8.91 -4.99 -14.25
C ASP A 75 -8.98 -6.49 -14.56
N ARG A 76 -7.83 -7.13 -14.77
CA ARG A 76 -7.79 -8.55 -15.17
C ARG A 76 -8.10 -9.45 -13.99
N LYS A 77 -9.19 -10.22 -14.12
CA LYS A 77 -9.57 -11.23 -13.13
C LYS A 77 -8.65 -12.45 -13.21
N HIS A 78 -8.10 -12.82 -12.06
CA HIS A 78 -7.27 -14.01 -11.91
C HIS A 78 -7.70 -14.79 -10.67
N GLN A 79 -7.49 -16.10 -10.71
CA GLN A 79 -7.60 -16.94 -9.53
C GLN A 79 -6.26 -16.92 -8.80
N TRP A 80 -6.14 -16.04 -7.82
CA TRP A 80 -4.89 -15.84 -7.09
C TRP A 80 -4.62 -17.01 -6.13
N VAL A 81 -3.33 -17.35 -6.00
CA VAL A 81 -2.83 -18.22 -4.93
C VAL A 81 -2.33 -17.31 -3.81
N VAL A 82 -2.85 -17.50 -2.62
CA VAL A 82 -2.48 -16.76 -1.41
C VAL A 82 -1.71 -17.72 -0.52
N GLU A 83 -0.55 -17.30 -0.05
CA GLU A 83 0.29 -18.08 0.86
C GLU A 83 0.51 -17.32 2.17
N ASN A 84 0.58 -18.06 3.28
CA ASN A 84 1.05 -17.51 4.54
C ASN A 84 2.58 -17.66 4.60
N ASN A 85 3.32 -16.59 4.32
CA ASN A 85 4.79 -16.63 4.29
C ASN A 85 5.46 -16.59 5.68
N GLY A 86 4.68 -16.52 6.77
CA GLY A 86 5.18 -16.38 8.14
C GLY A 86 5.28 -17.71 8.89
N HIS A 87 5.97 -18.70 8.32
CA HIS A 87 6.28 -20.04 8.89
C HIS A 87 5.24 -21.16 8.78
N THR A 88 4.11 -20.95 8.10
CA THR A 88 3.20 -22.06 7.76
C THR A 88 3.21 -22.24 6.26
N ASP A 89 3.70 -23.39 5.75
CA ASP A 89 3.70 -23.73 4.32
C ASP A 89 2.27 -24.02 3.82
N MET A 90 1.38 -23.04 3.97
CA MET A 90 -0.02 -23.12 3.58
C MET A 90 -0.26 -22.16 2.43
N ASN A 91 -0.33 -22.75 1.23
CA ASN A 91 -0.91 -22.09 0.07
C ASN A 91 -2.42 -22.38 0.01
N THR A 92 -3.19 -21.37 -0.37
CA THR A 92 -4.62 -21.52 -0.62
C THR A 92 -5.01 -20.75 -1.87
N THR A 93 -5.74 -21.41 -2.75
CA THR A 93 -6.25 -20.78 -3.95
C THR A 93 -7.56 -20.07 -3.62
N MET A 94 -7.72 -18.83 -4.08
CA MET A 94 -8.98 -18.12 -3.93
C MET A 94 -10.12 -18.90 -4.59
N LYS A 95 -11.27 -18.96 -3.91
CA LYS A 95 -12.46 -19.67 -4.39
C LYS A 95 -13.05 -19.04 -5.67
N SER A 96 -12.76 -17.77 -5.92
CA SER A 96 -13.26 -17.02 -7.07
C SER A 96 -12.17 -16.17 -7.70
N SER A 97 -12.27 -15.95 -9.01
CA SER A 97 -11.39 -15.01 -9.71
C SER A 97 -11.74 -13.57 -9.34
N ILE A 98 -10.76 -12.81 -8.89
CA ILE A 98 -10.89 -11.38 -8.59
C ILE A 98 -9.82 -10.59 -9.36
N SER A 99 -10.11 -9.33 -9.61
CA SER A 99 -9.18 -8.34 -10.12
C SER A 99 -8.52 -7.59 -8.96
N LEU A 100 -7.43 -6.86 -9.23
CA LEU A 100 -6.80 -6.03 -8.19
C LEU A 100 -7.68 -4.82 -7.85
N PHE A 101 -8.48 -4.32 -8.79
CA PHE A 101 -9.44 -3.26 -8.51
C PHE A 101 -10.53 -3.67 -7.53
N ASP A 102 -10.85 -4.97 -7.41
CA ASP A 102 -11.80 -5.46 -6.40
C ASP A 102 -11.25 -5.30 -4.96
N LEU A 103 -9.95 -5.01 -4.81
CA LEU A 103 -9.26 -4.84 -3.53
C LEU A 103 -8.92 -3.37 -3.22
N LEU A 104 -9.22 -2.44 -4.13
CA LEU A 104 -8.89 -1.03 -3.97
C LEU A 104 -10.17 -0.19 -3.81
N PRO A 105 -10.07 1.00 -3.20
CA PRO A 105 -11.11 2.02 -3.33
C PRO A 105 -11.34 2.39 -4.80
N GLU A 106 -12.41 3.12 -5.07
CA GLU A 106 -12.68 3.63 -6.43
C GLU A 106 -11.50 4.43 -6.97
N GLU A 107 -11.12 4.21 -8.23
CA GLU A 107 -9.91 4.79 -8.82
C GLU A 107 -9.86 6.33 -8.71
N ASP A 108 -11.01 7.00 -8.81
CA ASP A 108 -11.09 8.45 -8.68
C ASP A 108 -10.78 8.97 -7.26
N SER A 109 -10.96 8.15 -6.22
CA SER A 109 -10.57 8.48 -4.84
C SER A 109 -9.06 8.41 -4.62
N LEU A 110 -8.34 7.62 -5.44
CA LEU A 110 -6.89 7.41 -5.37
C LEU A 110 -6.05 8.61 -5.85
N ARG A 111 -6.68 9.75 -6.12
CA ARG A 111 -6.01 10.99 -6.51
C ARG A 111 -5.25 11.65 -5.37
N HIS A 112 -5.66 11.40 -4.12
CA HIS A 112 -5.06 11.97 -2.91
C HIS A 112 -4.12 10.96 -2.28
N TYR A 113 -2.83 11.26 -2.26
CA TYR A 113 -1.82 10.40 -1.67
C TYR A 113 -0.60 11.19 -1.19
N PHE A 114 0.17 10.57 -0.30
CA PHE A 114 1.44 11.07 0.20
C PHE A 114 2.60 10.30 -0.42
N ARG A 115 3.74 10.98 -0.59
CA ARG A 115 4.95 10.45 -1.20
C ARG A 115 6.16 10.76 -0.34
N TYR A 116 6.97 9.74 -0.05
CA TYR A 116 8.25 9.93 0.63
C TYR A 116 9.25 8.81 0.27
N LEU A 117 10.54 9.09 0.48
CA LEU A 117 11.60 8.10 0.32
C LEU A 117 11.84 7.37 1.65
N GLY A 118 11.92 6.04 1.61
CA GLY A 118 12.07 5.24 2.80
C GLY A 118 12.68 3.86 2.53
N SER A 119 12.39 2.93 3.42
CA SER A 119 12.94 1.58 3.40
C SER A 119 11.87 0.52 3.26
N LEU A 120 12.31 -0.74 3.10
CA LEU A 120 11.50 -1.90 3.47
C LEU A 120 11.16 -1.84 4.97
N THR A 121 10.00 -2.36 5.35
CA THR A 121 9.51 -2.39 6.74
C THR A 121 9.79 -3.72 7.45
N THR A 122 10.50 -4.62 6.78
CA THR A 122 11.05 -5.88 7.30
C THR A 122 12.54 -5.95 6.93
N PRO A 123 13.35 -6.76 7.61
CA PRO A 123 14.73 -6.99 7.24
C PRO A 123 14.85 -7.40 5.75
N THR A 124 15.89 -6.95 5.05
CA THR A 124 17.08 -6.21 5.51
C THR A 124 16.90 -4.69 5.66
N CYS A 125 15.66 -4.18 5.55
CA CYS A 125 15.32 -2.76 5.68
C CYS A 125 16.05 -1.81 4.71
N ASP A 126 16.33 -2.27 3.49
CA ASP A 126 17.04 -1.48 2.49
C ASP A 126 16.32 -0.16 2.16
N GLU A 127 17.06 0.95 2.11
CA GLU A 127 16.58 2.31 1.85
C GLU A 127 16.40 2.60 0.35
N LYS A 128 15.64 1.75 -0.32
CA LYS A 128 15.44 1.76 -1.79
C LYS A 128 13.97 1.88 -2.20
N VAL A 129 13.10 2.34 -1.30
CA VAL A 129 11.64 2.37 -1.52
C VAL A 129 11.13 3.80 -1.71
N VAL A 130 10.35 3.99 -2.77
CA VAL A 130 9.52 5.18 -2.98
C VAL A 130 8.11 4.87 -2.50
N TRP A 131 7.75 5.37 -1.32
CA TRP A 131 6.46 5.09 -0.70
C TRP A 131 5.34 5.95 -1.28
N THR A 132 4.20 5.33 -1.56
CA THR A 132 2.92 6.01 -1.81
C THR A 132 1.91 5.55 -0.78
N VAL A 133 1.35 6.48 -0.02
CA VAL A 133 0.29 6.19 0.96
C VAL A 133 -0.97 6.93 0.52
N PHE A 134 -1.96 6.19 0.04
CA PHE A 134 -3.24 6.78 -0.36
C PHE A 134 -4.00 7.30 0.86
N GLN A 135 -4.66 8.44 0.68
CA GLN A 135 -5.46 9.06 1.74
C GLN A 135 -6.80 8.34 1.93
N GLU A 136 -7.37 7.80 0.84
CA GLU A 136 -8.63 7.05 0.90
C GLU A 136 -8.39 5.64 1.49
N PRO A 137 -9.04 5.28 2.61
CA PRO A 137 -8.92 3.96 3.19
C PRO A 137 -9.82 2.93 2.49
N ILE A 138 -9.40 1.67 2.49
CA ILE A 138 -10.28 0.55 2.15
C ILE A 138 -11.18 0.25 3.35
N GLN A 139 -12.49 0.18 3.12
CA GLN A 139 -13.46 -0.20 4.13
C GLN A 139 -13.73 -1.70 4.07
N LEU A 140 -13.60 -2.38 5.22
CA LEU A 140 -13.93 -3.79 5.38
C LEU A 140 -14.88 -3.96 6.56
N HIS A 141 -15.74 -4.98 6.50
CA HIS A 141 -16.54 -5.35 7.65
C HIS A 141 -15.62 -5.81 8.80
N ARG A 142 -16.00 -5.51 10.04
CA ARG A 142 -15.21 -5.87 11.22
C ARG A 142 -14.86 -7.37 11.25
N ASP A 143 -15.81 -8.23 10.90
CA ASP A 143 -15.58 -9.68 10.89
C ASP A 143 -14.57 -10.11 9.82
N GLN A 144 -14.47 -9.39 8.70
CA GLN A 144 -13.45 -9.65 7.69
C GLN A 144 -12.06 -9.32 8.24
N ILE A 145 -11.93 -8.24 9.00
CA ILE A 145 -10.67 -7.85 9.66
C ILE A 145 -10.30 -8.87 10.75
N LEU A 146 -11.25 -9.24 11.60
CA LEU A 146 -11.02 -10.21 12.68
C LEU A 146 -10.63 -11.58 12.15
N ALA A 147 -11.14 -11.99 11.00
CA ALA A 147 -10.80 -13.27 10.37
C ALA A 147 -9.28 -13.44 10.14
N PHE A 148 -8.53 -12.36 9.88
CA PHE A 148 -7.07 -12.44 9.77
C PHE A 148 -6.44 -12.89 11.09
N SER A 149 -6.76 -12.21 12.18
CA SER A 149 -6.23 -12.52 13.52
C SER A 149 -6.69 -13.86 14.10
N GLN A 150 -7.84 -14.38 13.64
CA GLN A 150 -8.45 -15.60 14.18
C GLN A 150 -8.08 -16.87 13.42
N LYS A 151 -7.63 -16.75 12.17
CA LYS A 151 -7.43 -17.90 11.27
C LYS A 151 -5.99 -18.08 10.82
N LEU A 152 -5.14 -17.07 11.02
CA LEU A 152 -3.73 -17.11 10.64
C LEU A 152 -2.86 -17.24 11.88
N PHE A 153 -1.75 -17.97 11.73
CA PHE A 153 -0.79 -18.24 12.79
C PHE A 153 0.63 -17.99 12.28
N TYR A 154 1.53 -17.62 13.18
CA TYR A 154 2.96 -17.43 12.91
C TYR A 154 3.77 -18.73 12.94
N ASP A 155 3.17 -19.84 13.33
CA ASP A 155 3.88 -21.09 13.58
C ASP A 155 3.02 -22.29 13.17
N GLN A 156 3.68 -23.40 12.83
CA GLN A 156 3.02 -24.62 12.36
C GLN A 156 2.18 -25.28 13.44
N GLU A 157 2.59 -25.11 14.70
CA GLU A 157 1.88 -25.59 15.88
C GLU A 157 0.62 -24.76 16.18
N GLN A 158 0.38 -23.68 15.43
CA GLN A 158 -0.76 -22.78 15.61
C GLN A 158 -0.85 -22.23 17.04
N SER A 159 0.31 -21.98 17.67
CA SER A 159 0.40 -21.51 19.05
C SER A 159 0.30 -20.00 19.19
N VAL A 160 0.66 -19.24 18.14
CA VAL A 160 0.63 -17.78 18.14
C VAL A 160 -0.19 -17.30 16.94
N ASN A 161 -1.35 -16.72 17.23
CA ASN A 161 -2.16 -16.03 16.22
C ASN A 161 -1.34 -14.93 15.54
N MET A 162 -1.54 -14.78 14.24
CA MET A 162 -0.88 -13.73 13.45
C MET A 162 -1.55 -12.37 13.70
N THR A 163 -1.16 -11.74 14.81
CA THR A 163 -1.48 -10.35 15.15
C THR A 163 -0.21 -9.53 15.26
N ASP A 164 -0.34 -8.20 15.27
CA ASP A 164 0.75 -7.28 15.61
C ASP A 164 2.03 -7.49 14.78
N ASN A 165 1.87 -7.89 13.51
CA ASN A 165 2.93 -7.98 12.49
C ASN A 165 3.33 -6.59 11.97
N VAL A 166 3.52 -5.64 12.88
CA VAL A 166 3.76 -4.23 12.57
C VAL A 166 5.11 -3.80 13.13
N ARG A 167 5.93 -3.20 12.26
CA ARG A 167 7.17 -2.52 12.70
C ARG A 167 6.82 -1.22 13.43
N PRO A 168 7.50 -0.88 14.55
CA PRO A 168 7.34 0.41 15.20
C PRO A 168 7.60 1.61 14.26
N VAL A 169 6.95 2.74 14.54
CA VAL A 169 7.13 3.99 13.78
C VAL A 169 8.58 4.47 13.89
N GLN A 170 9.17 4.77 12.75
CA GLN A 170 10.54 5.26 12.61
C GLN A 170 10.55 6.80 12.53
N SER A 171 11.68 7.40 12.91
CA SER A 171 11.86 8.86 12.81
C SER A 171 11.84 9.32 11.36
N LEU A 172 11.10 10.40 11.06
CA LEU A 172 11.14 11.01 9.74
C LEU A 172 12.54 11.57 9.40
N GLY A 173 13.30 11.99 10.42
CA GLY A 173 14.61 12.62 10.26
C GLY A 173 14.52 13.90 9.44
N GLN A 174 15.44 14.07 8.48
CA GLN A 174 15.50 15.25 7.60
C GLN A 174 14.66 15.10 6.31
N ARG A 175 13.91 14.00 6.18
CA ARG A 175 13.12 13.73 4.98
C ARG A 175 11.88 14.62 4.93
N GLN A 176 11.46 14.91 3.72
CA GLN A 176 10.20 15.60 3.46
C GLN A 176 9.15 14.61 2.97
N VAL A 177 7.90 14.88 3.31
CA VAL A 177 6.75 14.15 2.78
C VAL A 177 5.98 15.10 1.87
N PHE A 178 5.74 14.64 0.64
CA PHE A 178 4.96 15.34 -0.36
C PHE A 178 3.53 14.82 -0.37
N ARG A 179 2.60 15.66 -0.82
CA ARG A 179 1.23 15.26 -1.13
C ARG A 179 0.91 15.55 -2.59
N SER A 180 0.08 14.70 -3.18
CA SER A 180 -0.41 14.88 -4.54
C SER A 180 -1.30 16.10 -4.69
N ARG A 181 -1.42 16.58 -5.92
CA ARG A 181 -2.39 17.60 -6.30
C ARG A 181 -3.69 16.90 -6.68
N ALA A 182 -4.80 17.34 -6.09
CA ALA A 182 -6.12 17.07 -6.64
C ALA A 182 -6.60 18.31 -7.39
N PRO A 183 -6.50 18.37 -8.72
CA PRO A 183 -7.42 19.21 -9.46
C PRO A 183 -8.82 18.71 -9.10
N GLY A 184 -9.62 19.53 -8.43
CA GLY A 184 -11.06 19.31 -8.40
C GLY A 184 -11.60 19.24 -9.83
N PRO A 185 -12.84 18.76 -10.06
CA PRO A 185 -13.48 18.97 -11.35
C PRO A 185 -13.32 20.46 -11.68
N LEU A 186 -12.79 20.76 -12.88
CA LEU A 186 -12.86 22.12 -13.40
C LEU A 186 -14.35 22.48 -13.28
N LEU A 187 -14.69 23.45 -12.43
CA LEU A 187 -16.00 24.06 -12.50
C LEU A 187 -16.18 24.40 -13.97
N SER A 188 -17.16 23.78 -14.64
CA SER A 188 -17.54 24.17 -15.97
C SER A 188 -17.72 25.67 -15.89
N GLN A 189 -16.90 26.42 -16.64
CA GLN A 189 -17.11 27.86 -16.71
C GLN A 189 -18.59 28.04 -17.06
N PRO A 190 -19.34 28.88 -16.33
CA PRO A 190 -20.75 29.05 -16.62
C PRO A 190 -20.85 29.43 -18.09
N LEU A 191 -21.55 28.57 -18.87
CA LEU A 191 -21.89 28.87 -20.24
C LEU A 191 -22.46 30.30 -20.24
N PRO A 192 -21.95 31.24 -21.05
CA PRO A 192 -22.66 32.50 -21.21
C PRO A 192 -24.06 32.13 -21.67
N THR A 193 -25.06 32.44 -20.84
CA THR A 193 -26.47 32.26 -21.11
C THR A 193 -26.80 33.13 -22.33
N LEU A 194 -26.64 32.55 -23.53
CA LEU A 194 -27.22 33.10 -24.74
C LEU A 194 -28.72 32.84 -24.62
N LEU A 195 -29.42 33.79 -23.99
CA LEU A 195 -30.87 33.89 -24.10
C LEU A 195 -31.21 34.02 -25.59
N ALA A 196 -32.00 33.07 -26.06
CA ALA A 196 -32.40 32.87 -27.45
C ALA A 196 -33.58 33.82 -27.83
N PRO A 197 -34.33 33.60 -28.93
CA PRO A 197 -34.31 34.43 -30.13
C PRO A 197 -35.65 35.11 -30.45
N ALA A 198 -35.66 35.83 -31.59
CA ALA A 198 -36.80 36.15 -32.47
C ALA A 198 -37.78 37.26 -32.07
N LEU A 199 -37.70 38.39 -32.79
CA LEU A 199 -38.89 39.04 -33.33
C LEU A 199 -38.75 39.15 -34.85
N ALA A 200 -39.46 38.27 -35.56
CA ALA A 200 -39.84 38.51 -36.94
C ALA A 200 -40.88 39.63 -36.94
N CYS A 201 -40.64 40.71 -37.69
CA CYS A 201 -41.69 41.63 -38.09
C CYS A 201 -41.62 41.80 -39.61
N LEU A 202 -42.61 41.21 -40.27
CA LEU A 202 -42.90 41.32 -41.69
C LEU A 202 -43.16 42.77 -42.06
N THR A 203 -42.50 43.29 -43.10
CA THR A 203 -43.15 44.25 -44.00
C THR A 203 -42.91 43.80 -45.44
N VAL A 204 -43.99 43.32 -46.05
CA VAL A 204 -44.13 43.09 -47.48
C VAL A 204 -44.76 44.35 -48.07
N GLY A 205 -44.25 44.81 -49.21
CA GLY A 205 -44.91 45.77 -50.11
C GLY A 205 -44.16 47.12 -50.21
N PHE A 206 -43.95 47.74 -51.37
CA PHE A 206 -44.39 47.50 -52.74
C PHE A 206 -43.39 48.19 -53.70
N LEU A 207 -43.26 47.62 -54.90
CA LEU A 207 -42.74 48.15 -56.16
C LEU A 207 -42.38 49.65 -56.24
N ARG A 208 -41.18 49.93 -56.76
CA ARG A 208 -41.01 50.86 -57.88
C ARG A 208 -39.84 50.46 -58.77
#